data_AF-A0A9P7VXE9-F1
#
_entry.id   AF-A0A9P7VXE9-F1
#
_cell.length_a   1.000
_cell.length_b   1.000
_cell.length_c   1.000
_cell.angle_alpha   90.00
_cell.angle_beta   90.00
_cell.angle_gamma   90.00
#
_symmetry.space_group_name_H-M   'P 1'
#
loop_
_entity.id
_entity.type
_entity.pdbx_description
1 polymer ?
#
loop_
_entity_poly.entity_id
_entity_poly.type
_entity_poly.pdbx_seq_one_letter_code
_entity_poly.pdbx_strand_id
1 'polypeptide(L)'
;MRDSTFFFLDMLRSVFAWGILLLLFKTQLALAQEATCNQSFTDSWVYNSLNQSACSIASSLMGACTSSTYTVVPLEVGQIYDGPWKGSSTPCLCSSVYYSLLSACAFCQDRGYASWSSWSTNCTSVYVTVYPGEIPEDTAVPHWAYQNVTIYNDFNETLAASDTGRSIMFYSMHYSLTIVLVLRHV
;
A
#
# COMPACT_ATOMS: atom_id res chain seq x y z
N MET A 1 41.98 -24.87 51.63
CA MET A 1 40.75 -25.54 51.19
C MET A 1 39.83 -24.46 50.67
N ARG A 2 39.67 -24.37 49.34
CA ARG A 2 38.78 -23.37 48.72
C ARG A 2 37.37 -23.94 48.76
N ASP A 3 36.47 -23.18 49.37
CA ASP A 3 35.14 -23.60 49.77
C ASP A 3 34.27 -23.95 48.55
N SER A 4 33.85 -25.21 48.44
CA SER A 4 33.08 -25.75 47.31
C SER A 4 31.75 -25.02 47.09
N THR A 5 31.26 -24.32 48.11
CA THR A 5 30.03 -23.51 48.07
C THR A 5 30.17 -22.26 47.19
N PHE A 6 31.37 -21.68 47.10
CA PHE A 6 31.59 -20.44 46.35
C PHE A 6 31.54 -20.67 44.83
N PHE A 7 32.10 -21.80 44.35
CA PHE A 7 32.08 -22.18 42.93
C PHE A 7 30.66 -22.47 42.40
N PHE A 8 29.79 -23.07 43.22
CA PHE A 8 28.41 -23.38 42.81
C PHE A 8 27.54 -22.12 42.64
N LEU A 9 27.77 -21.09 43.46
CA LEU A 9 27.01 -19.84 43.39
C LEU A 9 27.36 -18.99 42.16
N ASP A 10 28.62 -18.96 41.74
CA ASP A 10 29.06 -18.24 40.52
C ASP A 10 28.58 -18.94 39.25
N MET A 11 28.55 -20.28 39.23
CA MET A 11 28.04 -21.05 38.10
C MET A 11 26.54 -20.82 37.90
N LEU A 12 25.76 -20.79 38.98
CA LEU A 12 24.33 -20.49 38.92
C LEU A 12 24.08 -19.05 38.42
N ARG A 13 24.82 -18.06 38.93
CA ARG A 13 24.70 -16.65 38.49
C ARG A 13 24.96 -16.45 37.00
N SER A 14 25.94 -17.17 36.45
CA SER A 14 26.25 -17.12 35.01
C SER A 14 25.12 -17.76 34.19
N VAL A 15 24.69 -18.98 34.53
CA VAL A 15 23.63 -19.68 33.77
C VAL A 15 22.31 -18.90 33.75
N PHE A 16 21.94 -18.25 34.86
CA PHE A 16 20.76 -17.40 34.91
C PHE A 16 20.90 -16.11 34.07
N ALA A 17 22.08 -15.47 34.07
CA ALA A 17 22.32 -14.26 33.27
C ALA A 17 22.26 -14.53 31.76
N TRP A 18 22.86 -15.65 31.31
CA TRP A 18 22.82 -16.06 29.90
C TRP A 18 21.44 -16.61 29.50
N GLY A 19 20.73 -17.28 30.40
CA GLY A 19 19.34 -17.75 30.18
C GLY A 19 18.34 -16.61 30.01
N ILE A 20 18.46 -15.53 30.79
CA ILE A 20 17.63 -14.33 30.66
C ILE A 20 17.95 -13.59 29.35
N LEU A 21 19.22 -13.50 28.97
CA LEU A 21 19.63 -12.89 27.69
C LEU A 21 19.05 -13.65 26.48
N LEU A 22 19.03 -14.98 26.51
CA LEU A 22 18.42 -15.80 25.45
C LEU A 22 16.89 -15.71 25.38
N LEU A 23 16.21 -15.44 26.51
CA LEU A 23 14.76 -15.25 26.55
C LEU A 23 14.34 -13.85 26.06
N LEU A 24 15.16 -12.82 26.28
CA LEU A 24 14.91 -11.46 25.78
C LEU A 24 15.12 -11.32 24.26
N PHE A 25 15.84 -12.25 23.62
CA PHE A 25 16.07 -12.23 22.16
C PHE A 25 14.94 -12.85 21.32
N LYS A 26 13.94 -13.50 21.92
CA LYS A 26 12.93 -14.27 21.17
C LYS A 26 11.52 -13.70 21.12
N THR A 27 11.24 -12.58 21.78
CA THR A 27 9.91 -11.96 21.71
C THR A 27 9.89 -10.90 20.61
N GLN A 28 9.88 -11.32 19.34
CA GLN A 28 9.39 -10.45 18.27
C GLN A 28 7.89 -10.67 18.14
N LEU A 29 7.10 -9.73 18.64
CA LEU A 29 5.70 -9.63 18.21
C LEU A 29 5.74 -9.34 16.71
N ALA A 30 5.19 -10.24 15.90
CA ALA A 30 4.95 -9.98 14.48
C ALA A 30 3.86 -8.92 14.35
N LEU A 31 4.23 -7.65 14.39
CA LEU A 31 3.36 -6.58 13.92
C LEU A 31 3.19 -6.76 12.41
N ALA A 32 1.97 -6.55 11.89
CA ALA A 32 1.73 -6.57 10.46
C ALA A 32 2.61 -5.49 9.80
N GLN A 33 3.62 -5.93 9.06
CA GLN A 33 4.52 -5.04 8.33
C GLN A 33 3.79 -4.53 7.08
N GLU A 34 3.91 -3.24 6.79
CA GLU A 34 3.36 -2.65 5.57
C GLU A 34 4.13 -3.15 4.34
N ALA A 35 3.39 -3.46 3.27
CA ALA A 35 3.97 -3.84 1.99
C ALA A 35 4.82 -2.71 1.41
N THR A 36 5.99 -3.08 0.90
CA THR A 36 6.91 -2.18 0.22
C THR A 36 7.39 -2.86 -1.06
N CYS A 37 7.85 -2.07 -2.03
CA CYS A 37 8.42 -2.63 -3.25
C CYS A 37 9.71 -3.40 -2.96
N ASN A 38 10.01 -4.39 -3.79
CA ASN A 38 11.25 -5.15 -3.70
C ASN A 38 12.45 -4.21 -3.83
N GLN A 39 13.54 -4.52 -3.12
CA GLN A 39 14.78 -3.74 -3.18
C GLN A 39 15.40 -3.68 -4.58
N SER A 40 15.12 -4.68 -5.42
CA SER A 40 15.54 -4.71 -6.83
C SER A 40 14.68 -3.85 -7.75
N PHE A 41 13.54 -3.34 -7.28
CA PHE A 41 12.63 -2.54 -8.09
C PHE A 41 13.14 -1.09 -8.17
N THR A 42 13.54 -0.64 -9.35
CA THR A 42 14.18 0.67 -9.57
C THR A 42 13.28 1.72 -10.20
N ASP A 43 12.08 1.34 -10.60
CA ASP A 43 11.21 2.23 -11.37
C ASP A 43 10.48 3.21 -10.44
N SER A 44 10.70 4.51 -10.65
CA SER A 44 10.13 5.53 -9.77
C SER A 44 8.64 5.80 -10.00
N TRP A 45 8.06 5.33 -11.11
CA TRP A 45 6.66 5.62 -11.47
C TRP A 45 5.65 5.03 -10.48
N VAL A 46 6.02 3.95 -9.75
CA VAL A 46 5.16 3.35 -8.72
C VAL A 46 5.03 4.20 -7.45
N TYR A 47 5.84 5.26 -7.34
CA TYR A 47 5.79 6.21 -6.23
C TYR A 47 5.02 7.46 -6.64
N ASN A 48 4.29 8.04 -5.69
CA ASN A 48 3.63 9.33 -5.91
C ASN A 48 4.54 10.53 -5.61
N SER A 49 3.98 11.72 -5.73
CA SER A 49 4.66 13.01 -5.46
C SER A 49 5.05 13.24 -3.99
N LEU A 50 4.56 12.39 -3.08
CA LEU A 50 4.91 12.40 -1.65
C LEU A 50 5.89 11.26 -1.30
N ASN A 51 6.46 10.59 -2.31
CA ASN A 51 7.36 9.46 -2.16
C ASN A 51 6.74 8.25 -1.44
N GLN A 52 5.42 8.10 -1.52
CA GLN A 52 4.69 6.93 -1.03
C GLN A 52 4.63 5.88 -2.14
N SER A 53 4.84 4.62 -1.76
CA SER A 53 4.68 3.49 -2.68
C SER A 53 3.21 3.25 -3.04
N ALA A 54 2.94 2.58 -4.15
CA ALA A 54 1.59 2.13 -4.50
C ALA A 54 0.90 1.34 -3.37
N CYS A 55 1.66 0.55 -2.61
CA CYS A 55 1.17 -0.20 -1.45
C CYS A 55 0.73 0.71 -0.30
N SER A 56 1.52 1.75 -0.02
CA SER A 56 1.22 2.74 1.02
C SER A 56 0.01 3.58 0.65
N ILE A 57 -0.08 4.00 -0.61
CA ILE A 57 -1.24 4.75 -1.12
C ILE A 57 -2.51 3.90 -0.99
N ALA A 58 -2.47 2.62 -1.39
CA ALA A 58 -3.59 1.71 -1.19
C ALA A 58 -3.98 1.57 0.29
N SER A 59 -3.01 1.45 1.19
CA SER A 59 -3.27 1.38 2.64
C SER A 59 -3.99 2.64 3.15
N SER A 60 -3.49 3.83 2.78
CA SER A 60 -4.09 5.12 3.13
C SER A 60 -5.52 5.26 2.60
N LEU A 61 -5.73 4.93 1.31
CA LEU A 61 -7.05 5.03 0.68
C LEU A 61 -8.07 4.11 1.35
N MET A 62 -7.70 2.85 1.61
CA MET A 62 -8.61 1.91 2.25
C MET A 62 -8.90 2.30 3.69
N GLY A 63 -7.89 2.74 4.44
CA GLY A 63 -8.08 3.20 5.82
C GLY A 63 -9.04 4.38 5.92
N ALA A 64 -8.91 5.35 5.01
CA ALA A 64 -9.86 6.45 4.92
C ALA A 64 -11.27 5.96 4.55
N CYS A 65 -11.36 5.05 3.57
CA CYS A 65 -12.64 4.50 3.13
C CYS A 65 -13.41 3.76 4.24
N THR A 66 -12.71 3.04 5.11
CA THR A 66 -13.31 2.30 6.23
C THR A 66 -13.33 3.09 7.53
N SER A 67 -12.80 4.32 7.54
CA SER A 67 -12.57 5.11 8.75
C SER A 67 -11.84 4.31 9.84
N SER A 68 -10.89 3.46 9.43
CA SER A 68 -10.12 2.58 10.30
C SER A 68 -8.66 2.53 9.86
N THR A 69 -7.78 2.00 10.70
CA THR A 69 -6.46 1.62 10.21
C THR A 69 -6.60 0.45 9.23
N TYR A 70 -5.85 0.51 8.14
CA TYR A 70 -5.74 -0.56 7.16
C TYR A 70 -4.29 -0.66 6.71
N THR A 71 -3.81 -1.89 6.58
CA THR A 71 -2.43 -2.16 6.17
C THR A 71 -2.47 -3.20 5.06
N VAL A 72 -1.99 -2.82 3.88
CA VAL A 72 -1.67 -3.76 2.82
C VAL A 72 -0.43 -4.53 3.26
N VAL A 73 -0.57 -5.85 3.40
CA VAL A 73 0.52 -6.74 3.83
C VAL A 73 1.33 -7.24 2.62
N PRO A 74 2.64 -7.51 2.78
CA PRO A 74 3.46 -8.03 1.71
C PRO A 74 2.93 -9.36 1.17
N LEU A 75 3.08 -9.58 -0.13
CA LEU A 75 2.73 -10.84 -0.79
C LEU A 75 3.89 -11.84 -0.74
N GLU A 76 3.59 -13.06 -0.30
CA GLU A 76 4.51 -14.19 -0.45
C GLU A 76 4.56 -14.67 -1.91
N VAL A 77 5.52 -15.54 -2.22
CA VAL A 77 5.68 -16.10 -3.56
C VAL A 77 4.42 -16.91 -3.93
N GLY A 78 3.84 -16.61 -5.09
CA GLY A 78 2.62 -17.27 -5.58
C GLY A 78 1.32 -16.67 -5.02
N GLN A 79 1.39 -15.64 -4.17
CA GLN A 79 0.22 -14.90 -3.72
C GLN A 79 -0.05 -13.68 -4.61
N ILE A 80 -1.32 -13.27 -4.64
CA ILE A 80 -1.81 -12.05 -5.28
C ILE A 80 -2.72 -11.30 -4.31
N TYR A 81 -2.93 -10.01 -4.53
CA TYR A 81 -4.05 -9.32 -3.91
C TYR A 81 -5.33 -9.70 -4.64
N ASP A 82 -6.33 -10.15 -3.88
CA ASP A 82 -7.65 -10.51 -4.41
C ASP A 82 -8.66 -9.36 -4.21
N GLY A 83 -9.64 -9.34 -5.09
CA GLY A 83 -10.81 -8.47 -4.95
C GLY A 83 -11.71 -8.87 -3.78
N PRO A 84 -12.82 -8.15 -3.56
CA PRO A 84 -13.74 -8.47 -2.47
C PRO A 84 -14.28 -9.90 -2.58
N TRP A 85 -14.46 -10.56 -1.43
CA TRP A 85 -15.22 -11.80 -1.35
C TRP A 85 -16.72 -11.49 -1.30
N LYS A 86 -17.55 -12.52 -1.47
CA LYS A 86 -19.01 -12.37 -1.54
C LYS A 86 -19.60 -11.79 -0.26
N GLY A 87 -19.99 -10.51 -0.30
CA GLY A 87 -20.56 -9.78 0.85
C GLY A 87 -19.61 -8.78 1.50
N SER A 88 -18.37 -8.64 1.01
CA SER A 88 -17.40 -7.65 1.50
C SER A 88 -17.15 -6.50 0.52
N SER A 89 -17.96 -6.37 -0.53
CA SER A 89 -17.79 -5.30 -1.52
C SER A 89 -18.03 -3.94 -0.89
N THR A 90 -17.08 -3.01 -1.06
CA THR A 90 -17.24 -1.59 -0.73
C THR A 90 -17.04 -0.76 -2.00
N PRO A 91 -17.55 0.48 -2.06
CA PRO A 91 -17.29 1.36 -3.20
C PRO A 91 -15.79 1.50 -3.52
N CYS A 92 -14.93 1.58 -2.50
CA CYS A 92 -13.49 1.71 -2.68
C CYS A 92 -12.83 0.43 -3.21
N LEU A 93 -13.18 -0.75 -2.66
CA LEU A 93 -12.68 -2.04 -3.19
C LEU A 93 -13.10 -2.28 -4.64
N CYS A 94 -14.28 -1.77 -5.02
CA CYS A 94 -14.82 -1.89 -6.36
C CYS A 94 -14.45 -0.72 -7.30
N SER A 95 -13.48 0.10 -6.89
CA SER A 95 -12.87 1.11 -7.73
C SER A 95 -11.75 0.50 -8.58
N SER A 96 -11.74 0.82 -9.88
CA SER A 96 -10.61 0.44 -10.73
C SER A 96 -9.31 1.16 -10.34
N VAL A 97 -9.41 2.31 -9.66
CA VAL A 97 -8.24 3.05 -9.16
C VAL A 97 -7.57 2.29 -8.03
N TYR A 98 -8.36 1.75 -7.10
CA TYR A 98 -7.84 0.93 -6.01
C TYR A 98 -7.23 -0.38 -6.54
N TYR A 99 -7.88 -1.00 -7.53
CA TYR A 99 -7.33 -2.15 -8.26
C TYR A 99 -5.99 -1.83 -8.92
N SER A 100 -5.85 -0.71 -9.63
CA SER A 100 -4.59 -0.30 -10.26
C SER A 100 -3.47 -0.13 -9.23
N LEU A 101 -3.76 0.48 -8.07
CA LEU A 101 -2.78 0.65 -6.99
C LEU A 101 -2.29 -0.69 -6.43
N LEU A 102 -3.20 -1.65 -6.19
CA LEU A 102 -2.81 -2.97 -5.70
C LEU A 102 -2.11 -3.81 -6.77
N SER A 103 -2.47 -3.66 -8.05
CA SER A 103 -1.77 -4.30 -9.16
C SER A 103 -0.34 -3.77 -9.27
N ALA A 104 -0.13 -2.45 -9.21
CA ALA A 104 1.21 -1.86 -9.17
C ALA A 104 2.00 -2.23 -7.90
N CYS A 105 1.33 -2.34 -6.75
CA CYS A 105 1.94 -2.81 -5.51
C CYS A 105 2.41 -4.27 -5.62
N ALA A 106 1.61 -5.15 -6.21
CA ALA A 106 2.02 -6.53 -6.48
C ALA A 106 3.15 -6.58 -7.51
N PHE A 107 3.05 -5.82 -8.60
CA PHE A 107 4.09 -5.70 -9.62
C PHE A 107 5.44 -5.30 -9.01
N CYS A 108 5.46 -4.25 -8.18
CA CYS A 108 6.71 -3.79 -7.58
C CYS A 108 7.27 -4.73 -6.50
N GLN A 109 6.48 -5.69 -6.03
CA GLN A 109 6.92 -6.80 -5.16
C GLN A 109 7.41 -8.02 -5.96
N ASP A 110 7.50 -7.92 -7.29
CA ASP A 110 7.73 -9.05 -8.21
C ASP A 110 6.69 -10.16 -8.02
N ARG A 111 5.41 -9.79 -8.01
CA ARG A 111 4.25 -10.70 -7.90
C ARG A 111 3.28 -10.47 -9.05
N GLY A 112 2.50 -11.51 -9.34
CA GLY A 112 1.36 -11.39 -10.24
C GLY A 112 0.18 -10.68 -9.58
N TYR A 113 -0.79 -10.29 -10.40
CA TYR A 113 -2.05 -9.71 -9.96
C TYR A 113 -3.20 -10.22 -10.83
N ALA A 114 -4.41 -10.14 -10.29
CA ALA A 114 -5.61 -10.62 -10.98
C ALA A 114 -5.99 -9.70 -12.15
N SER A 115 -6.67 -10.27 -13.16
CA SER A 115 -7.38 -9.47 -14.17
C SER A 115 -8.51 -8.65 -13.53
N TRP A 116 -8.93 -7.57 -14.17
CA TRP A 116 -10.01 -6.72 -13.68
C TRP A 116 -11.31 -7.49 -13.48
N SER A 117 -11.68 -8.38 -14.40
CA SER A 117 -12.88 -9.21 -14.29
C SER A 117 -12.82 -10.13 -13.07
N SER A 118 -11.65 -10.70 -12.79
CA SER A 118 -11.45 -11.56 -11.61
C SER A 118 -11.57 -10.74 -10.32
N TRP A 119 -10.89 -9.60 -10.26
CA TRP A 119 -10.97 -8.66 -9.14
C TRP A 119 -12.41 -8.21 -8.85
N SER A 120 -13.12 -7.78 -9.89
CA SER A 120 -14.45 -7.18 -9.78
C SER A 120 -15.60 -8.19 -9.64
N THR A 121 -15.31 -9.50 -9.60
CA THR A 121 -16.32 -10.58 -9.65
C THR A 121 -17.44 -10.42 -8.61
N ASN A 122 -17.12 -10.02 -7.37
CA ASN A 122 -18.11 -9.87 -6.29
C ASN A 122 -18.53 -8.41 -6.07
N CYS A 123 -18.26 -7.51 -7.00
CA CYS A 123 -18.70 -6.12 -6.93
C CYS A 123 -20.12 -5.97 -7.48
N THR A 124 -21.04 -5.50 -6.64
CA THR A 124 -22.41 -5.16 -7.08
C THR A 124 -22.43 -3.92 -8.00
N SER A 125 -21.49 -3.00 -7.79
CA SER A 125 -21.31 -1.79 -8.61
C SER A 125 -19.83 -1.48 -8.71
N VAL A 126 -19.38 -1.08 -9.90
CA VAL A 126 -17.98 -0.78 -10.19
C VAL A 126 -17.78 0.69 -10.49
N TYR A 127 -16.63 1.24 -10.07
CA TYR A 127 -16.26 2.63 -10.29
C TYR A 127 -15.02 2.67 -11.19
N VAL A 128 -15.27 2.72 -12.50
CA VAL A 128 -14.22 2.71 -13.53
C VAL A 128 -13.62 4.10 -13.65
N THR A 129 -12.29 4.18 -13.65
CA THR A 129 -11.48 5.42 -13.67
C THR A 129 -11.85 6.42 -12.57
N VAL A 130 -12.47 5.97 -11.47
CA VAL A 130 -12.97 6.82 -10.39
C VAL A 130 -12.69 6.16 -9.06
N TYR A 131 -12.09 6.90 -8.13
CA TYR A 131 -12.01 6.51 -6.72
C TYR A 131 -13.14 7.23 -5.95
N PRO A 132 -14.14 6.51 -5.43
CA PRO A 132 -15.32 7.13 -4.80
C PRO A 132 -15.09 7.51 -3.32
N GLY A 133 -14.00 7.06 -2.70
CA GLY A 133 -13.64 7.42 -1.33
C GLY A 133 -12.92 8.76 -1.24
N GLU A 134 -12.75 9.25 -0.02
CA GLU A 134 -11.90 10.42 0.24
C GLU A 134 -10.42 10.04 0.12
N ILE A 135 -9.63 10.94 -0.47
CA ILE A 135 -8.16 10.82 -0.50
C ILE A 135 -7.63 11.54 0.75
N PRO A 136 -6.86 10.91 1.64
CA PRO A 136 -6.27 11.61 2.79
C PRO A 136 -5.39 12.81 2.39
N GLU A 137 -5.33 13.85 3.23
CA GLU A 137 -4.52 15.06 3.00
C GLU A 137 -3.02 14.76 2.82
N ASP A 138 -2.54 13.70 3.46
CA ASP A 138 -1.15 13.24 3.41
C ASP A 138 -0.90 12.20 2.32
N THR A 139 -1.84 12.03 1.38
CA THR A 139 -1.75 11.02 0.32
C THR A 139 -2.09 11.62 -1.04
N ALA A 140 -1.33 11.19 -2.07
CA ALA A 140 -1.58 11.57 -3.46
C ALA A 140 -1.80 10.31 -4.30
N VAL A 141 -2.85 10.28 -5.13
CA VAL A 141 -3.10 9.16 -6.05
C VAL A 141 -2.47 9.48 -7.41
N PRO A 142 -1.49 8.72 -7.90
CA PRO A 142 -0.86 8.96 -9.20
C PRO A 142 -1.88 8.93 -10.34
N HIS A 143 -1.67 9.74 -11.37
CA HIS A 143 -2.59 9.84 -12.50
C HIS A 143 -2.74 8.50 -13.24
N TRP A 144 -1.66 7.73 -13.39
CA TRP A 144 -1.69 6.39 -14.00
C TRP A 144 -2.65 5.41 -13.32
N ALA A 145 -2.99 5.60 -12.04
CA ALA A 145 -3.92 4.72 -11.33
C ALA A 145 -5.35 4.82 -11.90
N TYR A 146 -5.66 5.93 -12.58
CA TYR A 146 -6.95 6.20 -13.20
C TYR A 146 -7.06 5.67 -14.64
N GLN A 147 -6.11 4.87 -15.11
CA GLN A 147 -6.22 4.21 -16.41
C GLN A 147 -7.49 3.34 -16.50
N ASN A 148 -8.04 3.22 -17.72
CA ASN A 148 -9.22 2.41 -17.95
C ASN A 148 -8.86 0.92 -18.15
N VAL A 149 -8.79 0.18 -17.05
CA VAL A 149 -8.47 -1.26 -17.02
C VAL A 149 -9.51 -2.16 -17.67
N THR A 150 -10.71 -1.64 -17.97
CA THR A 150 -11.79 -2.43 -18.58
C THR A 150 -11.56 -2.73 -20.06
N ILE A 151 -10.69 -1.96 -20.73
CA ILE A 151 -10.43 -2.10 -22.17
C ILE A 151 -9.72 -3.42 -22.47
N TYR A 152 -8.69 -3.75 -21.68
CA TYR A 152 -7.88 -4.96 -21.86
C TYR A 152 -8.11 -5.99 -20.76
N ASN A 153 -9.05 -5.73 -19.85
CA ASN A 153 -9.33 -6.53 -18.67
C ASN A 153 -8.11 -6.67 -17.74
N ASP A 154 -7.23 -5.69 -17.70
CA ASP A 154 -5.97 -5.77 -16.97
C ASP A 154 -5.39 -4.39 -16.64
N PHE A 155 -4.50 -4.35 -15.66
CA PHE A 155 -3.63 -3.21 -15.39
C PHE A 155 -2.46 -3.21 -16.38
N ASN A 156 -2.19 -2.06 -17.01
CA ASN A 156 -1.10 -1.91 -17.97
C ASN A 156 0.06 -1.12 -17.35
N GLU A 157 1.14 -1.82 -17.03
CA GLU A 157 2.33 -1.26 -16.40
C GLU A 157 3.12 -0.37 -17.37
N THR A 158 3.13 -0.71 -18.66
CA THR A 158 3.79 0.10 -19.69
C THR A 158 3.10 1.45 -19.83
N LEU A 159 1.77 1.46 -19.84
CA LEU A 159 0.97 2.68 -19.86
C LEU A 159 1.24 3.51 -18.60
N ALA A 160 1.26 2.86 -17.43
CA ALA A 160 1.53 3.53 -16.16
C ALA A 160 2.94 4.14 -16.10
N ALA A 161 3.96 3.41 -16.56
CA ALA A 161 5.34 3.87 -16.60
C ALA A 161 5.55 5.04 -17.58
N SER A 162 4.75 5.11 -18.65
CA SER A 162 4.79 6.19 -19.63
C SER A 162 3.93 7.41 -19.28
N ASP A 163 3.14 7.33 -18.21
CA ASP A 163 2.24 8.40 -17.80
C ASP A 163 3.01 9.61 -17.27
N THR A 164 2.58 10.80 -17.71
CA THR A 164 3.19 12.08 -17.30
C THR A 164 2.21 12.96 -16.51
N GLY A 165 1.03 12.41 -16.18
CA GLY A 165 0.03 13.10 -15.39
C GLY A 165 0.48 13.30 -13.94
N ARG A 166 -0.04 14.36 -13.31
CA ARG A 166 0.26 14.65 -11.89
C ARG A 166 -0.67 13.90 -10.96
N SER A 167 -0.14 13.51 -9.81
CA SER A 167 -0.93 12.91 -8.73
C SER A 167 -2.07 13.82 -8.27
N ILE A 168 -3.20 13.22 -7.97
CA ILE A 168 -4.40 13.88 -7.43
C ILE A 168 -4.34 13.80 -5.91
N MET A 169 -4.43 14.96 -5.24
CA MET A 169 -4.44 15.10 -3.79
C MET A 169 -5.86 15.40 -3.29
N PHE A 170 -6.09 15.31 -1.97
CA PHE A 170 -7.29 15.84 -1.33
C PHE A 170 -7.52 17.30 -1.75
N TYR A 171 -8.57 17.55 -2.52
CA TYR A 171 -9.04 18.87 -2.97
C TYR A 171 -7.96 19.95 -3.14
N SER A 172 -7.29 19.95 -4.28
CA SER A 172 -6.83 21.22 -4.87
C SER A 172 -7.53 21.48 -6.20
N MET A 173 -8.83 21.73 -6.10
CA MET A 173 -9.46 22.77 -6.90
C MET A 173 -9.04 24.17 -6.38
N HIS A 174 -7.76 24.38 -6.04
CA HIS A 174 -7.15 25.67 -6.34
C HIS A 174 -6.81 25.66 -7.83
N TYR A 175 -7.87 25.74 -8.65
CA TYR A 175 -7.76 26.48 -9.89
C TYR A 175 -7.04 27.78 -9.53
N SER A 176 -5.93 28.05 -10.21
CA SER A 176 -5.31 29.36 -10.19
C SER A 176 -6.40 30.40 -10.42
N LEU A 177 -6.77 31.11 -9.35
CA LEU A 177 -7.65 32.28 -9.36
C LEU A 177 -6.91 33.49 -9.97
N THR A 178 -6.06 33.22 -10.96
CA THR A 178 -5.16 34.14 -11.64
C THR A 178 -5.50 34.26 -13.12
N ILE A 179 -6.36 33.39 -13.69
CA ILE A 179 -6.75 33.46 -15.11
C ILE A 179 -8.06 34.24 -15.35
N VAL A 180 -8.87 34.54 -14.33
CA VAL A 180 -10.15 35.29 -14.52
C VAL A 180 -9.99 36.82 -14.34
N LEU A 181 -8.79 37.33 -14.05
CA LEU A 181 -8.56 38.77 -13.78
C LEU A 181 -7.73 39.54 -14.84
N VAL A 182 -7.62 39.04 -16.08
CA VAL A 182 -6.89 39.75 -17.16
C VAL A 182 -7.77 40.16 -18.36
N LEU A 183 -9.10 40.13 -18.26
CA LEU A 183 -9.98 40.61 -19.35
C LEU A 183 -11.13 41.51 -18.86
N ARG A 184 -10.82 42.53 -18.07
CA ARG A 184 -11.65 43.74 -17.98
C ARG A 184 -10.78 44.98 -17.79
N HIS A 185 -10.01 45.32 -18.82
CA HIS A 185 -9.60 46.69 -19.15
C HIS A 185 -9.17 46.74 -20.62
N VAL A 186 -10.16 46.76 -21.53
CA VAL A 186 -10.28 47.67 -22.67
C VAL A 186 -11.77 47.86 -22.92
#